data_AF-A0A533SLH1-F1
#
_entry.id   AF-A0A533SLH1-F1
#
_cell.length_a   1.000
_cell.length_b   1.000
_cell.length_c   1.000
_cell.angle_alpha   90.00
_cell.angle_beta   90.00
_cell.angle_gamma   90.00
#
_symmetry.space_group_name_H-M   'P 1'
#
loop_
_entity.id
_entity.type
_entity.pdbx_description
1 polymer ?
#
loop_
_entity_poly.entity_id
_entity_poly.type
_entity_poly.pdbx_seq_one_letter_code
_entity_poly.pdbx_strand_id
1 'polypeptide(L)' 'LTDDPYRPQPRLDRDNYGGMATTVGRMREDEALDKGIKYVLVSHNTRMGASKGAVLLAELLVKRGIV' A
#
# COMPACT_ATOMS: atom_id res chain seq x y z
N LEU A 1 0.04 7.32 11.47
CA LEU A 1 -1.04 6.37 11.78
C LEU A 1 -2.23 7.21 12.19
N THR A 2 -3.35 7.08 11.48
CA THR A 2 -4.58 7.79 11.86
C THR A 2 -5.36 6.88 12.81
N ASP A 3 -5.73 7.38 13.99
CA ASP A 3 -6.60 6.63 14.93
C ASP A 3 -8.07 6.58 14.47
N ASP A 4 -8.36 7.09 13.26
CA ASP A 4 -9.66 7.05 12.63
C ASP A 4 -10.00 5.61 12.20
N PRO A 5 -11.06 5.00 12.78
CA PRO A 5 -11.44 3.61 12.50
C PRO A 5 -11.99 3.39 11.09
N TYR A 6 -12.27 4.46 10.33
CA TYR A 6 -12.82 4.37 8.97
C TYR A 6 -11.75 4.48 7.87
N ARG A 7 -10.46 4.53 8.22
CA ARG A 7 -9.35 4.56 7.27
C ARG A 7 -8.81 3.15 6.99
N PRO A 8 -8.27 2.88 5.79
CA PRO A 8 -8.12 3.80 4.66
C PRO A 8 -9.39 3.89 3.78
N GLN A 9 -9.48 4.97 2.99
CA GLN A 9 -10.48 5.24 1.96
C GLN A 9 -9.81 5.62 0.63
N PRO A 10 -10.21 5.05 -0.53
CA PRO A 10 -9.53 5.27 -1.80
C PRO A 10 -9.34 6.74 -2.18
N ARG A 11 -10.37 7.57 -2.01
CA ARG A 11 -10.30 9.00 -2.37
C ARG A 11 -9.37 9.82 -1.48
N LEU A 12 -9.21 9.42 -0.22
CA LEU A 12 -8.50 10.21 0.78
C LEU A 12 -7.07 9.72 1.01
N ASP A 13 -6.76 8.46 0.71
CA ASP A 13 -5.47 7.85 1.02
C ASP A 13 -4.62 7.46 -0.19
N ARG A 14 -5.19 7.36 -1.40
CA ARG A 14 -4.43 6.87 -2.57
C ARG A 14 -3.22 7.74 -2.91
N ASP A 15 -3.23 9.03 -2.55
CA ASP A 15 -2.16 9.97 -2.85
C ASP A 15 -1.11 10.08 -1.72
N ASN A 16 -1.27 9.33 -0.62
CA ASN A 16 -0.28 9.28 0.47
C ASN A 16 1.11 8.94 -0.08
N TYR A 17 2.13 9.69 0.38
CA TYR A 17 3.51 9.60 -0.12
C TYR A 17 3.59 9.67 -1.65
N GLY A 18 2.78 10.55 -2.27
CA GLY A 18 2.74 10.71 -3.73
C GLY A 18 2.18 9.50 -4.48
N GLY A 19 1.40 8.65 -3.81
CA GLY A 19 0.86 7.40 -4.33
C GLY A 19 1.87 6.26 -4.41
N MET A 20 2.96 6.35 -3.63
CA MET A 20 4.02 5.34 -3.49
C MET A 20 4.02 4.64 -2.13
N ALA A 21 3.00 4.85 -1.32
CA ALA A 21 2.77 4.06 -0.11
C ALA A 21 1.49 3.23 -0.25
N THR A 22 1.49 2.07 0.42
CA THR A 22 0.25 1.34 0.73
C THR A 22 -0.19 1.76 2.12
N THR A 23 -1.41 2.26 2.24
CA THR A 23 -1.99 2.60 3.54
C THR A 23 -2.79 1.40 4.04
N VAL A 24 -2.50 0.92 5.24
CA VAL A 24 -3.18 -0.22 5.88
C VAL A 24 -3.89 0.28 7.14
N GLY A 25 -5.10 -0.21 7.38
CA GLY A 25 -5.90 0.14 8.55
C GLY A 25 -6.96 -0.91 8.86
N ARG A 26 -7.76 -0.66 9.90
CA ARG A 26 -8.81 -1.57 10.38
C ARG A 26 -8.30 -2.98 10.70
N MET A 27 -7.05 -3.09 11.16
CA MET A 27 -6.45 -4.35 11.60
C MET A 27 -7.17 -4.85 12.85
N ARG A 28 -7.62 -6.11 12.80
CA ARG A 28 -8.31 -6.81 13.88
C ARG A 28 -8.21 -8.32 13.68
N GLU A 29 -8.51 -9.09 14.71
CA GLU A 29 -8.65 -10.54 14.59
C GLU A 29 -9.80 -10.89 13.63
N ASP A 30 -9.64 -11.98 12.90
CA ASP A 30 -10.67 -12.52 12.02
C ASP A 30 -11.37 -13.70 12.68
N GLU A 31 -12.66 -13.51 12.98
CA GLU A 31 -13.51 -14.55 13.58
C GLU A 31 -13.74 -15.76 12.64
N ALA A 32 -13.47 -15.62 11.35
CA ALA A 32 -13.67 -16.70 10.36
C ALA A 32 -12.51 -17.70 10.28
N LEU A 33 -11.34 -17.39 10.83
CA LEU A 33 -10.12 -18.18 10.70
C LEU A 33 -9.47 -18.35 12.08
N ASP A 34 -9.12 -19.58 12.46
CA ASP A 34 -8.36 -19.85 13.69
C ASP A 34 -6.98 -19.16 13.59
N LYS A 35 -6.84 -17.99 14.23
CA LYS A 35 -5.71 -17.04 14.14
C LYS A 35 -5.64 -16.18 12.87
N GLY A 36 -6.79 -15.85 12.27
CA GLY A 36 -6.82 -14.90 11.16
C GLY A 36 -6.67 -13.43 11.59
N ILE A 37 -6.18 -12.60 10.66
CA ILE A 37 -6.15 -11.15 10.79
C ILE A 37 -6.93 -10.55 9.62
N LYS A 38 -7.87 -9.66 9.92
CA LYS A 38 -8.65 -8.90 8.95
C LYS A 38 -8.17 -7.46 8.93
N TYR A 39 -8.00 -6.91 7.73
CA TYR A 39 -7.55 -5.54 7.53
C TYR A 39 -8.10 -4.97 6.22
N VAL A 40 -7.94 -3.67 6.02
CA VAL A 40 -8.22 -3.00 4.76
C VAL A 40 -6.99 -2.22 4.32
N LEU A 41 -6.67 -2.28 3.03
CA LEU A 41 -5.58 -1.51 2.45
C LEU A 41 -6.05 -0.68 1.25
N VAL A 42 -5.31 0.39 0.98
CA VAL A 42 -5.42 1.21 -0.23
C VAL A 42 -4.02 1.43 -0.79
N SER A 43 -3.86 1.12 -2.07
CA SER A 43 -2.66 1.42 -2.87
C SER A 43 -3.10 2.09 -4.16
N HIS A 44 -2.26 2.98 -4.71
CA HIS A 44 -2.58 3.64 -5.97
C HIS A 44 -2.23 2.75 -7.16
N ASN A 45 -3.23 2.22 -7.85
CA ASN A 45 -3.05 1.26 -8.94
C ASN A 45 -2.24 1.81 -10.13
N THR A 46 -2.48 3.05 -10.59
CA THR A 46 -1.74 3.60 -11.75
C THR A 46 -0.37 4.20 -11.42
N ARG A 47 -0.09 4.48 -10.14
CA ARG A 47 1.20 4.99 -9.66
C ARG A 47 2.06 3.86 -9.11
N MET A 48 1.85 3.46 -7.86
CA MET A 48 2.55 2.33 -7.25
C MET A 48 2.36 1.03 -8.03
N GLY A 49 1.13 0.71 -8.44
CA GLY A 49 0.84 -0.53 -9.16
C GLY A 49 1.26 -0.55 -10.63
N ALA A 50 1.74 0.57 -11.18
CA ALA A 50 2.13 0.66 -12.58
C ALA A 50 3.35 1.57 -12.77
N SER A 51 3.12 2.83 -13.16
CA SER A 51 4.17 3.72 -13.68
C SER A 51 5.32 3.97 -12.71
N LYS A 52 5.04 4.45 -11.50
CA LYS A 52 6.07 4.73 -10.51
C LYS A 52 6.67 3.44 -9.90
N GLY A 53 5.90 2.36 -9.85
CA GLY A 53 6.42 1.04 -9.48
C GLY A 53 7.50 0.55 -10.46
N ALA A 54 7.29 0.76 -11.76
CA ALA A 54 8.28 0.44 -12.79
C ALA A 54 9.55 1.30 -12.66
N VAL A 55 9.42 2.59 -12.31
CA VAL A 55 10.58 3.46 -12.03
C VAL A 55 11.37 2.96 -10.82
N LEU A 56 10.69 2.61 -9.72
CA LEU A 56 11.36 2.05 -8.53
C LEU A 56 12.10 0.75 -8.84
N LEU A 57 11.54 -0.10 -9.70
CA LEU A 57 12.22 -1.30 -10.18
C LEU A 57 13.47 -0.93 -11.00
N ALA A 58 13.37 0.04 -11.92
CA ALA A 58 14.51 0.49 -12.72
C ALA A 58 15.64 1.06 -11.83
N GLU A 59 15.31 1.89 -10.83
CA GLU A 59 16.27 2.41 -9.84
C GLU A 59 16.98 1.26 -9.10
N LEU A 60 16.24 0.22 -8.70
CA LEU A 60 16.80 -0.95 -8.05
C LEU A 60 17.76 -1.73 -8.97
N LEU A 61 17.41 -1.90 -10.25
CA LEU A 61 18.24 -2.61 -11.22
C LEU A 61 19.57 -1.90 -11.46
N VAL A 62 19.53 -0.57 -11.62
CA VAL A 62 20.74 0.26 -11.75
C VAL A 62 21.59 0.16 -10.48
N LYS A 63 20.97 0.27 -9.29
CA LYS A 63 21.71 0.15 -8.02
C LYS A 63 22.37 -1.22 -7.83
N ARG A 64 21.81 -2.28 -8.42
CA ARG A 64 22.37 -3.64 -8.38
C ARG A 64 23.37 -3.91 -9.50
N GLY A 65 23.61 -2.96 -10.41
CA GLY A 65 24.49 -3.14 -11.56
C GLY A 65 23.96 -4.15 -12.57
N ILE A 66 22.64 -4.35 -12.64
CA ILE A 66 22.00 -5.23 -13.62
C ILE A 66 21.77 -4.47 -14.94
N VAL A 67 21.56 -3.15 -14.84
CA VAL A 67 21.46 -2.18 -15.94
C VAL A 67 22.44 -1.05 -15.69
#